data_AF-A0A3B1AQJ9-F1
#
_entry.id   AF-A0A3B1AQJ9-F1
#
_cell.length_a   1.000
_cell.length_b   1.000
_cell.length_c   1.000
_cell.angle_alpha   90.00
_cell.angle_beta   90.00
_cell.angle_gamma   90.00
#
_symmetry.space_group_name_H-M   'P 1'
#
loop_
_entity.id
_entity.type
_entity.pdbx_description
1 polymer ?
#
loop_
_entity_poly.entity_id
_entity_poly.type
_entity_poly.pdbx_seq_one_letter_code
_entity_poly.pdbx_strand_id
1 'polypeptide(L)'
;MHIELLPDSFNALRKLEQYQTSLSQSGEYGAMSNFIGTMRNINESKDIVEMFLEHYPGMTEKSLTNIVHTAEQQWKIIDSLLVHRIGNIQPNDSIVLVAVWSAHRVDAFEACRYIMEQLKSTAPFWKRETTKNSHHWVEKNTPGK
;
A
#
# COMPACT_ATOMS: atom_id res chain seq x y z
N MET A 1 7.63 -3.64 12.25
CA MET A 1 7.11 -3.86 10.88
C MET A 1 5.93 -4.82 10.92
N HIS A 2 4.83 -4.44 10.25
CA HIS A 2 3.66 -5.28 9.99
C HIS A 2 3.26 -5.21 8.50
N ILE A 3 3.04 -6.37 7.87
CA ILE A 3 2.64 -6.50 6.47
C ILE A 3 1.40 -7.39 6.38
N GLU A 4 0.38 -6.94 5.65
CA GLU A 4 -0.89 -7.66 5.54
C GLU A 4 -1.50 -7.50 4.13
N LEU A 5 -2.00 -8.61 3.59
CA LEU A 5 -2.82 -8.62 2.38
C LEU A 5 -4.28 -8.94 2.76
N LEU A 6 -5.21 -8.07 2.39
CA LEU A 6 -6.62 -8.19 2.76
C LEU A 6 -7.50 -8.42 1.53
N PRO A 7 -8.37 -9.46 1.52
CA PRO A 7 -9.31 -9.69 0.42
C PRO A 7 -10.52 -8.73 0.45
N ASP A 8 -10.86 -8.23 1.63
CA ASP A 8 -12.03 -7.40 1.86
C ASP A 8 -11.68 -5.91 2.01
N SER A 9 -12.68 -5.05 1.85
CA SER A 9 -12.53 -3.61 2.08
C SER A 9 -12.12 -3.31 3.53
N PHE A 10 -11.24 -2.34 3.70
CA PHE A 10 -10.79 -1.87 5.01
C PHE A 10 -10.82 -0.35 5.08
N ASN A 11 -11.02 0.18 6.29
CA ASN A 11 -10.88 1.60 6.56
C ASN A 11 -9.41 1.88 6.95
N ALA A 12 -8.65 2.51 6.06
CA ALA A 12 -7.23 2.76 6.26
C ALA A 12 -6.93 3.62 7.50
N LEU A 13 -7.73 4.65 7.78
CA LEU A 13 -7.52 5.50 8.96
C LEU A 13 -7.77 4.75 10.26
N ARG A 14 -8.82 3.92 10.32
CA ARG A 14 -9.11 3.08 11.48
C ARG A 14 -8.03 2.03 11.69
N LYS A 15 -7.54 1.40 10.61
CA LYS A 15 -6.45 0.43 10.66
C LYS A 15 -5.16 1.07 11.17
N LEU A 16 -4.85 2.28 10.70
CA LEU A 16 -3.71 3.09 11.14
C LEU A 16 -3.81 3.41 12.64
N GLU A 17 -4.96 3.91 13.10
CA GLU A 17 -5.21 4.22 14.50
C GLU A 17 -5.09 2.98 15.40
N GLN A 18 -5.69 1.87 15.00
CA GLN A 18 -5.62 0.59 15.72
C GLN A 18 -4.18 0.11 15.86
N TYR A 19 -3.42 0.15 14.76
CA TYR A 19 -2.01 -0.26 14.79
C TYR A 19 -1.18 0.66 15.67
N GLN A 20 -1.30 1.98 15.50
CA GLN A 20 -0.56 2.95 16.31
C GLN A 20 -0.85 2.79 17.81
N THR A 21 -2.11 2.53 18.18
CA THR A 21 -2.50 2.30 19.58
C THR A 21 -1.94 0.99 20.14
N SER A 22 -1.65 0.01 19.27
CA SER A 22 -1.05 -1.27 19.68
C SER A 22 0.48 -1.20 19.84
N LEU A 23 1.13 -0.13 19.37
CA LEU A 23 2.57 0.06 19.52
C LEU A 23 2.95 0.30 20.98
N SER A 24 3.95 -0.44 21.47
CA SER A 24 4.48 -0.31 22.82
C SER A 24 5.57 0.77 22.97
N GLN A 25 6.02 1.38 21.87
CA GLN A 25 7.11 2.36 21.79
C GLN A 25 6.67 3.79 22.16
N SER A 26 6.05 3.96 23.33
CA SER A 26 5.57 5.26 23.80
C SER A 26 6.73 6.26 23.95
N GLY A 27 6.64 7.40 23.26
CA GLY A 27 7.63 8.47 23.31
C GLY A 27 8.90 8.25 22.48
N GLU A 28 9.00 7.15 21.73
CA GLU A 28 10.20 6.87 20.90
C GLU A 28 10.12 7.51 19.51
N TYR A 29 8.93 7.64 18.93
CA TYR A 29 8.73 8.24 17.61
C TYR A 29 8.28 9.71 17.73
N GLY A 30 8.95 10.58 16.99
CA GLY A 30 8.62 12.01 16.89
C GLY A 30 7.91 12.37 15.58
N ALA A 31 7.81 11.44 14.64
CA ALA A 31 7.14 11.63 13.36
C ALA A 31 6.51 10.34 12.84
N MET A 32 5.38 10.48 12.16
CA MET A 32 4.77 9.45 11.33
C MET A 32 4.41 10.05 9.98
N SER A 33 4.76 9.35 8.91
CA SER A 33 4.29 9.63 7.55
C SER A 33 3.48 8.44 7.07
N ASN A 34 2.36 8.72 6.39
CA ASN A 34 1.56 7.68 5.75
C ASN A 34 1.15 8.06 4.34
N PHE A 35 0.90 7.04 3.54
CA PHE A 35 0.29 7.12 2.23
C PHE A 35 -0.90 6.19 2.18
N ILE A 36 -2.05 6.71 1.75
CA ILE A 36 -3.27 5.94 1.50
C ILE A 36 -3.61 6.07 0.02
N GLY A 37 -3.53 4.95 -0.70
CA GLY A 37 -3.95 4.88 -2.11
C GLY A 37 -5.39 4.38 -2.19
N THR A 38 -6.25 5.13 -2.87
CA THR A 38 -7.64 4.75 -3.13
C THR A 38 -7.92 4.55 -4.62
N MET A 39 -8.92 3.73 -4.94
CA MET A 39 -9.39 3.61 -6.32
C MET A 39 -10.07 4.92 -6.73
N ARG A 40 -9.51 5.59 -7.74
CA ARG A 40 -10.11 6.80 -8.31
C ARG A 40 -11.26 6.44 -9.23
N ASN A 41 -12.28 7.29 -9.24
CA ASN A 41 -13.27 7.27 -10.31
C ASN A 41 -12.63 7.88 -11.58
N ILE A 42 -12.35 7.08 -12.61
CA ILE A 42 -11.73 7.55 -13.86
C ILE A 42 -12.86 7.82 -14.87
N ASN A 43 -13.50 8.98 -14.74
CA ASN A 43 -14.57 9.40 -15.66
C ASN A 43 -14.06 9.97 -17.01
N GLU A 44 -12.75 9.89 -17.31
CA GLU A 44 -12.18 10.62 -18.46
C GLU A 44 -11.95 9.80 -19.74
N SER A 45 -12.17 8.47 -19.75
CA SER A 45 -12.09 7.73 -21.04
C SER A 45 -12.63 6.30 -21.03
N LYS A 46 -12.81 5.66 -19.87
CA LYS A 46 -13.29 4.28 -19.78
C LYS A 46 -14.19 4.21 -18.55
N ASP A 47 -15.47 3.88 -18.72
CA ASP A 47 -16.45 3.64 -17.65
C ASP A 47 -16.00 2.44 -16.77
N ILE A 48 -14.88 2.55 -16.06
CA ILE A 48 -14.37 1.51 -15.15
C ILE A 48 -15.26 1.51 -13.92
N VAL A 49 -16.00 0.43 -13.76
CA VAL A 49 -16.93 0.25 -12.65
C VAL A 49 -16.26 -0.50 -11.49
N GLU A 50 -15.24 -1.30 -11.78
CA GLU A 50 -14.58 -2.15 -10.79
C GLU A 50 -13.15 -2.49 -11.23
N MET A 51 -12.28 -2.71 -10.25
CA MET A 51 -10.95 -3.27 -10.44
C MET A 51 -10.80 -4.55 -9.61
N PHE A 52 -10.17 -5.57 -10.17
CA PHE A 52 -9.75 -6.76 -9.43
C PHE A 52 -8.23 -6.81 -9.35
N LEU A 53 -7.69 -6.99 -8.14
CA LEU A 53 -6.26 -7.17 -7.89
C LEU A 53 -5.95 -8.60 -7.48
N GLU A 54 -5.15 -9.28 -8.30
CA GLU A 54 -4.59 -10.58 -7.99
C GLU A 54 -3.12 -10.45 -7.57
N HIS A 55 -2.62 -11.43 -6.84
CA HIS A 55 -1.25 -11.49 -6.35
C HIS A 55 -0.73 -12.92 -6.46
N TYR A 56 0.60 -13.09 -6.37
CA TYR A 56 1.23 -14.40 -6.32
C TYR A 56 1.43 -14.75 -4.85
N PRO A 57 0.70 -15.73 -4.30
CA PRO A 57 0.81 -16.07 -2.88
C PRO A 57 2.22 -16.50 -2.50
N GLY A 58 2.74 -15.93 -1.41
CA GLY A 58 4.09 -16.15 -0.92
C GLY A 58 5.18 -15.30 -1.61
N MET A 59 5.11 -15.08 -2.93
CA MET A 59 6.09 -14.22 -3.62
C MET A 59 5.82 -12.73 -3.37
N THR A 60 4.55 -12.34 -3.32
CA THR A 60 4.15 -10.94 -3.10
C THR A 60 4.58 -10.49 -1.72
N GLU A 61 4.28 -11.28 -0.69
CA GLU A 61 4.61 -11.03 0.70
C GLU A 61 6.12 -11.00 0.92
N LYS A 62 6.89 -11.91 0.26
CA LYS A 62 8.35 -11.84 0.24
C LYS A 62 8.86 -10.55 -0.39
N SER A 63 8.28 -10.14 -1.52
CA SER A 63 8.65 -8.89 -2.18
C SER A 63 8.39 -7.68 -1.28
N LEU A 64 7.21 -7.59 -0.66
CA LEU A 64 6.85 -6.52 0.28
C LEU A 64 7.79 -6.51 1.49
N THR A 65 8.10 -7.68 2.04
CA THR A 65 9.06 -7.83 3.14
C THR A 65 10.44 -7.30 2.77
N ASN A 66 10.94 -7.66 1.58
CA ASN A 66 12.24 -7.20 1.10
C ASN A 66 12.27 -5.68 0.89
N ILE A 67 11.18 -5.09 0.38
CA ILE A 67 11.06 -3.64 0.20
C ILE A 67 11.19 -2.92 1.54
N VAL A 68 10.41 -3.33 2.54
CA VAL A 68 10.44 -2.70 3.86
C VAL A 68 11.79 -2.93 4.54
N HIS A 69 12.36 -4.12 4.45
CA HIS A 69 13.69 -4.40 5.00
C HIS A 69 14.78 -3.52 4.36
N THR A 70 14.69 -3.29 3.05
CA THR A 70 15.63 -2.36 2.37
C THR A 70 15.44 -0.92 2.87
N ALA A 71 14.21 -0.51 3.18
CA ALA A 71 13.96 0.80 3.78
C ALA A 71 14.56 0.91 5.18
N GLU A 72 14.45 -0.14 6.01
CA GLU A 72 15.05 -0.20 7.35
C GLU A 72 16.59 -0.12 7.31
N GLN A 73 17.22 -0.57 6.22
CA GLN A 73 18.67 -0.44 6.01
C GLN A 73 19.09 0.98 5.61
N GLN A 74 18.19 1.78 5.03
CA GLN A 74 18.48 3.12 4.51
C GLN A 74 18.08 4.25 5.45
N TRP A 75 17.01 4.05 6.24
CA TRP A 75 16.45 5.07 7.14
C TRP A 75 16.23 4.54 8.55
N LYS A 76 16.26 5.44 9.54
CA LYS A 76 16.02 5.09 10.95
C LYS A 76 14.52 4.95 11.24
N ILE A 77 13.97 3.82 10.81
CA ILE A 77 12.58 3.43 11.03
C ILE A 77 12.45 2.81 12.43
N ILE A 78 11.44 3.23 13.19
CA ILE A 78 11.06 2.62 14.47
C ILE A 78 10.05 1.51 14.23
N ASP A 79 9.02 1.81 13.43
CA ASP A 79 8.04 0.81 12.98
C ASP A 79 7.46 1.21 11.62
N SER A 80 6.82 0.25 10.95
CA SER A 80 6.15 0.43 9.67
C SER A 80 4.94 -0.49 9.54
N LEU A 81 3.89 0.02 8.91
CA LEU A 81 2.66 -0.69 8.58
C LEU A 81 2.49 -0.68 7.06
N LEU A 82 2.29 -1.85 6.46
CA LEU A 82 1.97 -2.00 5.05
C LEU A 82 0.75 -2.91 4.92
N VAL A 83 -0.39 -2.34 4.54
CA VAL A 83 -1.61 -3.08 4.26
C VAL A 83 -1.97 -2.89 2.81
N HIS A 84 -2.24 -3.97 2.09
CA HIS A 84 -2.64 -3.91 0.69
C HIS A 84 -3.87 -4.78 0.42
N ARG A 85 -4.81 -4.25 -0.34
CA ARG A 85 -6.01 -4.97 -0.75
C ARG A 85 -5.75 -5.84 -1.97
N ILE A 86 -6.32 -7.02 -1.96
CA ILE A 86 -6.47 -7.91 -3.11
C ILE A 86 -7.97 -8.16 -3.34
N GLY A 87 -8.32 -8.82 -4.43
CA GLY A 87 -9.70 -9.08 -4.77
C GLY A 87 -10.40 -7.90 -5.44
N ASN A 88 -11.73 -7.84 -5.30
CA ASN A 88 -12.56 -6.81 -5.92
C ASN A 88 -12.39 -5.47 -5.20
N ILE A 89 -12.33 -4.37 -5.96
CA ILE A 89 -12.09 -3.01 -5.49
C ILE A 89 -13.02 -2.06 -6.25
N GLN A 90 -13.73 -1.23 -5.48
CA GLN A 90 -14.70 -0.25 -6.00
C GLN A 90 -14.16 1.17 -5.89
N PRO A 91 -14.70 2.14 -6.64
CA PRO A 91 -14.31 3.55 -6.51
C PRO A 91 -14.39 4.03 -5.05
N ASN A 92 -13.39 4.82 -4.63
CA ASN A 92 -13.16 5.32 -3.28
C ASN A 92 -12.71 4.28 -2.24
N ASP A 93 -12.62 3.00 -2.60
CA ASP A 93 -12.07 2.00 -1.70
C ASP A 93 -10.57 2.24 -1.45
N SER A 94 -10.13 1.97 -0.21
CA SER A 94 -8.71 1.89 0.12
C SER A 94 -8.09 0.67 -0.53
N ILE A 95 -7.02 0.90 -1.29
CA ILE A 95 -6.21 -0.14 -1.95
C ILE A 95 -4.98 -0.43 -1.11
N VAL A 96 -4.30 0.61 -0.64
CA VAL A 96 -3.02 0.46 0.05
C VAL A 96 -2.91 1.48 1.17
N LEU A 97 -2.35 1.06 2.29
CA LEU A 97 -1.89 1.89 3.40
C LEU A 97 -0.42 1.57 3.64
N VAL A 98 0.43 2.58 3.54
CA VAL A 98 1.81 2.55 4.04
C VAL A 98 1.91 3.57 5.16
N ALA A 99 2.44 3.21 6.32
CA ALA A 99 2.79 4.15 7.37
C ALA A 99 4.16 3.81 7.95
N VAL A 100 4.93 4.84 8.28
CA VAL A 100 6.28 4.71 8.83
C VAL A 100 6.43 5.66 10.02
N TRP A 101 6.81 5.11 11.17
CA TRP A 101 7.14 5.84 12.39
C TRP A 101 8.66 5.96 12.51
N SER A 102 9.13 7.15 12.88
CA SER A 102 10.56 7.41 13.11
C SER A 102 10.76 8.52 14.15
N ALA A 103 12.00 8.68 14.63
CA ALA A 103 12.33 9.78 15.54
C ALA A 103 12.20 11.15 14.86
N HIS A 104 12.46 11.25 13.55
CA HIS A 104 12.52 12.51 12.82
C HIS A 104 11.82 12.43 11.46
N ARG A 105 11.08 13.49 11.12
CA ARG A 105 10.22 13.55 9.92
C ARG A 105 10.90 13.17 8.60
N VAL A 106 12.20 13.42 8.44
CA VAL A 106 12.93 13.12 7.20
C VAL A 106 12.91 11.61 6.93
N ASP A 107 13.25 10.81 7.94
CA ASP A 107 13.24 9.35 7.81
C ASP A 107 11.82 8.82 7.52
N ALA A 108 10.81 9.34 8.22
CA ALA A 108 9.42 8.96 7.95
C ALA A 108 8.97 9.27 6.51
N PHE A 109 9.23 10.48 6.01
CA PHE A 109 8.81 10.87 4.66
C PHE A 109 9.52 10.05 3.58
N GLU A 110 10.84 9.97 3.65
CA GLU A 110 11.64 9.31 2.62
C GLU A 110 11.39 7.80 2.59
N ALA A 111 11.33 7.15 3.76
CA ALA A 111 11.01 5.72 3.83
C ALA A 111 9.58 5.40 3.34
N CYS A 112 8.59 6.20 3.74
CA CYS A 112 7.21 6.01 3.30
C CYS A 112 7.08 6.15 1.77
N ARG A 113 7.75 7.16 1.19
CA ARG A 113 7.81 7.34 -0.26
C ARG A 113 8.50 6.16 -0.93
N TYR A 114 9.68 5.79 -0.45
CA TYR A 114 10.46 4.68 -1.00
C TYR A 114 9.65 3.38 -1.05
N ILE A 115 9.01 3.00 0.06
CA ILE A 115 8.19 1.78 0.15
C ILE A 115 7.08 1.81 -0.91
N MET A 116 6.40 2.94 -1.08
CA MET A 116 5.31 3.08 -2.06
C MET A 116 5.82 2.97 -3.51
N GLU A 117 6.92 3.64 -3.83
CA GLU A 117 7.53 3.61 -5.17
C GLU A 117 8.00 2.20 -5.54
N GLN A 118 8.68 1.52 -4.60
CA GLN A 118 9.13 0.15 -4.81
C GLN A 118 7.98 -0.84 -4.90
N LEU A 119 6.92 -0.68 -4.08
CA LEU A 119 5.72 -1.52 -4.16
C LEU A 119 5.12 -1.43 -5.56
N LYS A 120 4.91 -0.22 -6.10
CA LYS A 120 4.37 -0.05 -7.46
C LYS A 120 5.26 -0.63 -8.55
N SER A 121 6.58 -0.56 -8.35
CA SER A 121 7.53 -0.98 -9.37
C SER A 121 7.81 -2.48 -9.38
N THR A 122 7.84 -3.13 -8.22
CA THR A 122 8.42 -4.47 -8.07
C THR A 122 7.47 -5.51 -7.50
N ALA A 123 6.41 -5.11 -6.78
CA ALA A 123 5.49 -6.08 -6.18
C ALA A 123 4.63 -6.75 -7.27
N PRO A 124 4.52 -8.10 -7.28
CA PRO A 124 3.81 -8.84 -8.30
C PRO A 124 2.29 -8.81 -8.06
N PHE A 125 1.68 -7.69 -8.44
CA PHE A 125 0.22 -7.54 -8.53
C PHE A 125 -0.23 -7.52 -9.98
N TRP A 126 -1.34 -8.19 -10.26
CA TRP A 126 -2.01 -8.14 -11.56
C TRP A 126 -3.34 -7.44 -11.44
N LYS A 127 -3.55 -6.45 -12.29
CA LYS A 127 -4.75 -5.62 -12.32
C LYS A 127 -5.66 -6.03 -13.46
N ARG A 128 -6.91 -6.34 -13.15
CA ARG A 128 -7.99 -6.48 -14.14
C ARG A 128 -8.96 -5.32 -13.97
N GLU A 129 -9.25 -4.61 -15.05
CA GLU A 129 -10.22 -3.52 -15.06
C GLU A 129 -11.52 -4.00 -15.72
N THR A 130 -12.64 -3.74 -15.04
CA THR A 130 -13.99 -4.03 -15.52
C THR A 130 -14.67 -2.73 -15.93
N THR A 131 -15.16 -2.70 -17.16
CA THR A 131 -16.05 -1.65 -17.68
C THR A 131 -17.48 -2.18 -17.76
N LYS A 132 -18.45 -1.31 -18.08
CA LYS A 132 -19.86 -1.74 -18.31
C LYS A 132 -20.01 -2.87 -19.34
N ASN A 133 -19.09 -2.98 -20.31
CA ASN A 133 -19.24 -3.86 -21.46
C ASN A 133 -18.17 -4.97 -21.55
N SER A 134 -17.07 -4.87 -20.81
CA SER A 134 -15.94 -5.82 -20.92
C SER A 134 -15.04 -5.80 -19.70
N HIS A 135 -14.22 -6.83 -19.54
CA HIS A 135 -13.11 -6.87 -18.58
C HIS A 135 -11.80 -7.17 -19.31
N HIS A 136 -10.71 -6.55 -18.87
CA HIS A 136 -9.39 -6.78 -19.46
C HIS A 136 -8.29 -6.72 -18.40
N TRP A 137 -7.26 -7.57 -18.57
CA TRP A 137 -6.05 -7.53 -17.76
C TRP A 137 -5.14 -6.43 -18.26
N VAL A 138 -4.56 -5.67 -17.34
CA VAL A 138 -3.62 -4.59 -17.67
C VAL A 138 -2.22 -5.16 -17.82
N GLU A 139 -1.66 -5.05 -19.03
CA GLU A 139 -0.41 -5.70 -19.41
C GLU A 139 0.85 -5.11 -18.75
N LYS A 140 0.79 -3.87 -18.24
CA LYS A 140 1.95 -3.19 -17.65
C LYS A 140 1.60 -2.47 -16.36
N ASN A 141 2.43 -2.68 -15.34
CA ASN A 141 2.41 -1.87 -14.13
C ASN A 141 2.73 -0.42 -14.49
N THR A 142 1.97 0.52 -13.93
CA THR A 142 2.29 1.95 -14.08
C THR A 142 3.51 2.25 -13.21
N PRO A 143 4.62 2.75 -13.78
CA PRO A 143 5.77 3.14 -12.98
C PRO A 143 5.35 4.12 -11.88
N GLY A 144 5.98 3.99 -10.72
CA GLY A 144 5.98 5.05 -9.72
C GLY A 144 6.56 6.35 -10.30
N LYS A 145 6.14 7.51 -9.79
CA LYS A 145 6.53 8.84 -10.32
C LYS A 145 7.27 9.64 -9.26
#